data_AF-A0A259LQM8-F1
#
_entry.id   AF-A0A259LQM8-F1
#
_cell.length_a   1.000
_cell.length_b   1.000
_cell.length_c   1.000
_cell.angle_alpha   90.00
_cell.angle_beta   90.00
_cell.angle_gamma   90.00
#
_symmetry.space_group_name_H-M   'P 1'
#
loop_
_entity.id
_entity.type
_entity.pdbx_description
1 polymer ?
#
loop_
_entity_poly.entity_id
_entity_poly.type
_entity_poly.pdbx_seq_one_letter_code
_entity_poly.pdbx_strand_id
1 'polypeptide(L)'
;LLRHGGLPAEQIEALLGHPLHQDTTPGKLTAPGQMASHYAPNAAIRLNATRAAADEALLGFGPMPCTLNLSPTGSLTEAAANLFPHLHALDAGGTRTIAVAPIPDTGLGRAINDRLRRAAAPRP
;
A
#
# COMPACT_ATOMS: atom_id res chain seq x y z
N LEU A 1 -8.04 3.52 25.30
CA LEU A 1 -9.02 3.08 24.27
C LEU A 1 -8.22 2.58 23.06
N LEU A 2 -7.69 1.36 23.08
CA LEU A 2 -8.35 0.11 22.68
C LEU A 2 -9.10 0.22 21.36
N ARG A 3 -8.41 -0.10 20.26
CA ARG A 3 -9.05 -0.61 19.04
C ARG A 3 -8.71 -2.09 18.93
N HIS A 4 -9.73 -2.92 19.18
CA HIS A 4 -9.75 -4.31 18.80
C HIS A 4 -9.83 -4.39 17.28
N GLY A 5 -8.95 -5.18 16.64
CA GLY A 5 -8.93 -5.26 15.19
C GLY A 5 -7.79 -6.02 14.52
N GLY A 6 -7.13 -6.96 15.21
CA GLY A 6 -6.76 -8.26 14.64
C GLY A 6 -5.75 -8.34 13.48
N LEU A 7 -4.62 -7.62 13.52
CA LEU A 7 -3.37 -8.11 12.94
C LEU A 7 -2.21 -7.66 13.86
N PRO A 8 -1.49 -8.59 14.50
CA PRO A 8 -0.27 -8.28 15.23
C PRO A 8 0.72 -7.62 14.26
N ALA A 9 1.31 -6.49 14.65
CA ALA A 9 2.34 -5.81 13.87
C ALA A 9 3.48 -6.79 13.49
N GLU A 10 3.72 -7.76 14.37
CA GLU A 10 4.67 -8.86 14.23
C GLU A 10 4.39 -9.75 13.00
N GLN A 11 3.13 -9.96 12.60
CA GLN A 11 2.82 -10.73 11.38
C GLN A 11 3.11 -9.93 10.11
N ILE A 12 2.99 -8.61 10.20
CA ILE A 12 3.30 -7.68 9.12
C ILE A 12 4.83 -7.53 8.99
N GLU A 13 5.54 -7.48 10.12
CA GLU A 13 7.01 -7.42 10.21
C GLU A 13 7.69 -8.69 9.70
N ALA A 14 7.16 -9.86 10.07
CA ALA A 14 7.68 -11.15 9.63
C ALA A 14 7.54 -11.33 8.10
N LEU A 15 6.50 -10.75 7.49
CA LEU A 15 6.31 -10.75 6.03
C LEU A 15 7.13 -9.66 5.32
N LEU A 16 7.40 -8.53 5.98
CA LEU A 16 8.17 -7.40 5.44
C LEU A 16 9.69 -7.52 5.65
N GLY A 17 10.16 -8.47 6.48
CA GLY A 17 11.57 -8.69 6.77
C GLY A 17 12.23 -7.62 7.64
N HIS A 18 11.46 -6.67 8.18
CA HIS A 18 11.94 -5.56 9.03
C HIS A 18 10.94 -5.27 10.17
N PRO A 19 11.40 -4.98 11.40
CA PRO A 19 10.54 -4.69 12.55
C PRO A 19 9.84 -3.32 12.43
N LEU A 20 8.59 -3.22 12.88
CA LEU A 20 7.84 -1.96 13.01
C LEU A 20 8.09 -1.46 14.42
N HIS A 21 8.90 -0.42 14.54
CA HIS A 21 9.15 0.20 15.83
C HIS A 21 7.88 0.90 16.33
N GLN A 22 7.34 0.46 17.47
CA GLN A 22 6.27 1.17 18.17
C GLN A 22 6.89 1.96 19.32
N ASP A 23 6.92 3.29 19.19
CA ASP A 23 7.43 4.17 20.23
C ASP A 23 6.28 5.02 20.80
N THR A 24 5.99 4.84 22.10
CA THR A 24 4.84 5.43 22.81
C THR A 24 5.17 6.75 23.52
N THR A 25 6.20 7.48 23.07
CA THR A 25 6.67 8.69 23.76
C THR A 25 6.09 9.97 23.13
N PRO A 26 5.40 10.85 23.87
CA PRO A 26 4.83 12.07 23.30
C PRO A 26 5.92 13.12 23.05
N GLY A 27 5.99 13.63 21.81
CA GLY A 27 6.65 14.91 21.51
C GLY A 27 8.07 14.88 20.95
N LYS A 28 8.59 13.73 20.50
CA LYS A 28 9.89 13.71 19.79
C LYS A 28 9.80 12.88 18.50
N LEU A 29 9.86 13.57 17.36
CA LEU A 29 9.98 12.99 16.02
C LEU A 29 11.19 12.06 15.97
N THR A 30 10.97 10.75 16.05
CA THR A 30 12.07 9.78 16.08
C THR A 30 11.66 8.41 15.52
N ALA A 31 11.01 8.38 14.34
CA ALA A 31 10.85 7.15 13.58
C ALA A 31 10.76 7.44 12.06
N PRO A 32 11.42 6.66 11.19
CA PRO A 32 11.13 6.69 9.77
C PRO A 32 9.70 6.16 9.57
N GLY A 33 8.79 7.01 9.07
CA GLY A 33 7.39 6.65 8.85
C GLY A 33 6.33 7.42 9.66
N GLN A 34 6.73 8.35 10.55
CA GLN A 34 5.76 9.26 11.20
C GLN A 34 5.41 10.49 10.35
N MET A 35 6.17 10.76 9.29
CA MET A 35 5.72 11.67 8.24
C MET A 35 4.90 10.86 7.24
N ALA A 36 3.62 11.21 7.09
CA ALA A 36 2.71 10.69 6.07
C ALA A 36 3.26 10.75 4.63
N SER A 37 4.41 11.39 4.43
CA SER A 37 5.05 11.67 3.15
C SER A 37 6.06 10.61 2.67
N HIS A 38 6.58 9.70 3.51
CA HIS A 38 7.70 8.82 3.09
C HIS A 38 7.28 7.54 2.34
N TYR A 39 6.00 7.16 2.40
CA TYR A 39 5.46 5.96 1.76
C TYR A 39 4.53 6.25 0.57
N ALA A 40 4.17 7.51 0.37
CA ALA A 40 3.28 7.86 -0.71
C ALA A 40 4.12 8.08 -1.98
N PRO A 41 3.83 7.38 -3.09
CA PRO A 41 4.46 7.68 -4.37
C PRO A 41 4.22 9.15 -4.73
N ASN A 42 5.10 9.73 -5.54
CA ASN A 42 4.87 11.05 -6.14
C ASN A 42 3.67 11.04 -7.07
N ALA A 43 3.39 9.89 -7.71
CA ALA A 43 2.20 9.64 -8.48
C ALA A 43 0.94 9.71 -7.61
N ALA A 44 -0.12 10.32 -8.16
CA ALA A 44 -1.45 10.24 -7.55
C ALA A 44 -1.94 8.79 -7.53
N ILE A 45 -2.66 8.37 -6.49
CA ILE A 45 -3.22 7.02 -6.42
C ILE A 45 -4.73 7.08 -6.67
N ARG A 46 -5.20 6.27 -7.62
CA ARG A 46 -6.62 6.08 -7.92
C ARG A 46 -7.06 4.66 -7.54
N LEU A 47 -7.88 4.54 -6.51
CA LEU A 47 -8.30 3.24 -5.97
C LEU A 47 -9.47 2.62 -6.75
N ASN A 48 -9.61 1.30 -6.60
CA ASN A 48 -10.70 0.49 -7.16
C ASN A 48 -10.82 0.58 -8.69
N ALA A 49 -9.68 0.64 -9.37
CA ALA A 49 -9.59 0.75 -10.81
C ALA A 49 -9.47 -0.62 -11.48
N THR A 50 -10.40 -0.96 -12.38
CA THR A 50 -10.32 -2.21 -13.18
C THR A 50 -9.54 -2.05 -14.48
N ARG A 51 -9.20 -0.81 -14.86
CA ARG A 51 -8.42 -0.46 -16.04
C ARG A 51 -7.57 0.79 -15.78
N ALA A 52 -6.42 0.89 -16.44
CA ALA A 52 -5.65 2.13 -16.55
C ALA A 52 -6.24 3.03 -17.64
N ALA A 53 -6.17 4.35 -17.42
CA ALA A 53 -6.29 5.36 -18.48
C ALA A 53 -4.96 5.50 -19.26
N ALA A 54 -4.96 6.32 -20.32
CA ALA A 54 -3.83 6.44 -21.25
C ALA A 54 -2.49 6.83 -20.59
N ASP A 55 -2.53 7.59 -19.49
CA ASP A 55 -1.36 8.10 -18.77
C ASP A 55 -1.20 7.48 -17.36
N GLU A 56 -1.83 6.33 -17.13
CA GLU A 56 -1.81 5.66 -15.83
C GLU A 56 -1.10 4.31 -15.91
N ALA A 57 -0.45 3.94 -14.81
CA ALA A 57 -0.01 2.59 -14.58
C ALA A 57 -1.06 1.84 -13.76
N LEU A 58 -1.38 0.62 -14.16
CA LEU A 58 -2.31 -0.24 -13.42
C LEU A 58 -1.54 -1.18 -12.51
N LEU A 59 -1.79 -1.07 -11.22
CA LEU A 59 -1.39 -2.01 -10.19
C LEU A 59 -2.53 -3.01 -9.95
N GLY A 60 -2.42 -4.18 -10.55
CA GLY A 60 -3.45 -5.22 -10.55
C GLY A 60 -3.51 -6.04 -9.26
N PHE A 61 -4.62 -6.74 -9.06
CA PHE A 61 -4.80 -7.77 -8.04
C PHE A 61 -5.69 -8.88 -8.62
N GLY A 62 -5.22 -10.11 -8.56
CA GLY A 62 -5.82 -11.27 -9.23
C GLY A 62 -5.45 -11.39 -10.71
N PRO A 63 -6.06 -12.34 -11.43
CA PRO A 63 -5.75 -12.61 -12.84
C PRO A 63 -6.37 -11.53 -13.73
N MET A 64 -5.62 -10.45 -13.98
CA MET A 64 -6.06 -9.33 -14.81
C MET A 64 -4.89 -8.72 -15.59
N PRO A 65 -5.16 -8.08 -16.74
CA PRO A 65 -4.14 -7.29 -17.43
C PRO A 65 -3.81 -6.04 -16.61
N CYS A 66 -2.52 -5.81 -16.35
CA CYS A 66 -2.02 -4.69 -15.56
C CYS A 66 -0.55 -4.40 -15.89
N THR A 67 -0.06 -3.23 -15.47
CA THR A 67 1.37 -2.86 -15.61
C THR A 67 2.23 -3.68 -14.65
N LEU A 68 1.83 -3.74 -13.39
CA LEU A 68 2.38 -4.64 -12.38
C LEU A 68 1.24 -5.28 -11.59
N ASN A 69 1.47 -6.47 -11.04
CA ASN A 69 0.43 -7.21 -10.32
C ASN A 69 0.86 -7.49 -8.88
N LEU A 70 0.03 -7.09 -7.92
CA LEU A 70 0.25 -7.37 -6.50
C LEU A 70 0.20 -8.86 -6.19
N SER A 71 -0.69 -9.58 -6.86
CA SER A 71 -0.82 -11.03 -6.74
C SER A 71 -1.66 -11.55 -7.90
N PRO A 72 -1.06 -12.21 -8.90
CA PRO A 72 -1.82 -12.83 -9.99
C PRO A 72 -2.79 -13.91 -9.50
N THR A 73 -2.52 -14.49 -8.33
CA THR A 73 -3.34 -15.54 -7.70
C THR A 73 -4.47 -14.99 -6.83
N GLY A 74 -4.47 -13.69 -6.51
CA GLY A 74 -5.43 -13.08 -5.58
C GLY A 74 -5.11 -13.35 -4.10
N SER A 75 -3.86 -13.70 -3.79
CA SER A 75 -3.37 -13.87 -2.41
C SER A 75 -3.14 -12.52 -1.74
N LEU A 76 -3.83 -12.28 -0.63
CA LEU A 76 -3.65 -11.06 0.16
C LEU A 76 -2.26 -10.98 0.82
N THR A 77 -1.64 -12.12 1.12
CA THR A 77 -0.27 -12.18 1.66
C THR A 77 0.75 -11.76 0.62
N GLU A 78 0.61 -12.29 -0.60
CA GLU A 78 1.46 -11.90 -1.74
C GLU A 78 1.27 -10.41 -2.07
N ALA A 79 0.03 -9.94 -2.07
CA ALA A 79 -0.27 -8.53 -2.29
C ALA A 79 0.36 -7.61 -1.25
N ALA A 80 0.36 -8.00 0.04
CA ALA A 80 1.01 -7.21 1.08
C ALA A 80 2.54 -7.13 0.88
N ALA A 81 3.18 -8.24 0.51
CA ALA A 81 4.62 -8.30 0.26
C ALA A 81 5.03 -7.47 -0.97
N ASN A 82 4.20 -7.48 -2.02
CA ASN A 82 4.49 -6.79 -3.28
C ASN A 82 4.08 -5.31 -3.29
N LEU A 83 3.26 -4.85 -2.34
CA LEU A 83 2.67 -3.51 -2.35
C LEU A 83 3.69 -2.38 -2.52
N PHE A 84 4.65 -2.27 -1.60
CA PHE A 84 5.62 -1.16 -1.65
C PHE A 84 6.63 -1.27 -2.78
N PRO A 85 7.25 -2.45 -3.03
CA PRO A 85 8.14 -2.60 -4.17
C PRO A 85 7.48 -2.19 -5.49
N HIS A 86 6.22 -2.57 -5.69
CA HIS A 86 5.50 -2.27 -6.93
C HIS A 86 5.09 -0.81 -7.01
N LEU A 87 4.62 -0.19 -5.91
CA LEU A 87 4.34 1.25 -5.88
C LEU A 87 5.59 2.07 -6.20
N HIS A 88 6.74 1.73 -5.61
CA HIS A 88 8.01 2.42 -5.90
C HIS A 88 8.48 2.22 -7.34
N ALA A 89 8.35 1.00 -7.89
CA ALA A 89 8.71 0.74 -9.28
C ALA A 89 7.85 1.56 -10.27
N LEU A 90 6.54 1.66 -10.02
CA LEU A 90 5.64 2.45 -10.86
C LEU A 90 5.88 3.96 -10.72
N ASP A 91 6.23 4.42 -9.52
CA ASP A 91 6.56 5.82 -9.25
C ASP A 91 7.89 6.23 -9.90
N ALA A 92 8.92 5.37 -9.79
CA ALA A 92 10.21 5.57 -10.43
C ALA A 92 10.12 5.58 -11.97
N GLY A 93 9.09 4.93 -12.54
CA GLY A 93 8.77 4.98 -13.96
C GLY A 93 8.25 6.34 -14.45
N GLY A 94 8.06 7.33 -13.56
CA GLY A 94 7.61 8.68 -13.92
C GLY A 94 6.11 8.78 -14.21
N THR A 95 5.33 7.77 -13.82
CA THR A 95 3.88 7.75 -14.02
C THR A 95 3.22 8.84 -13.19
N ARG A 96 2.30 9.62 -13.78
CA ARG A 96 1.57 10.66 -13.03
C ARG A 96 0.54 10.09 -12.07
N THR A 97 -0.04 8.94 -12.39
CA THR A 97 -1.11 8.34 -11.60
C THR A 97 -1.02 6.82 -11.64
N ILE A 98 -1.08 6.20 -10.45
CA ILE A 98 -1.13 4.75 -10.27
C ILE A 98 -2.58 4.37 -9.97
N ALA A 99 -3.20 3.68 -10.90
CA ALA A 99 -4.51 3.07 -10.75
C ALA A 99 -4.35 1.73 -10.02
N VAL A 100 -5.05 1.51 -8.91
CA VAL A 100 -4.93 0.28 -8.11
C VAL A 100 -6.22 -0.52 -8.19
N ALA A 101 -6.10 -1.80 -8.51
CA ALA A 101 -7.21 -2.74 -8.56
C ALA A 101 -7.94 -2.86 -7.22
N PRO A 102 -9.24 -3.21 -7.23
CA PRO A 102 -9.98 -3.44 -5.99
C PRO A 102 -9.39 -4.64 -5.23
N ILE A 103 -9.08 -4.42 -3.95
CA ILE A 103 -8.57 -5.46 -3.05
C ILE A 103 -9.67 -5.80 -2.02
N PRO A 104 -9.96 -7.10 -1.80
CA PRO A 104 -10.98 -7.52 -0.85
C PRO A 104 -10.79 -6.89 0.54
N ASP A 105 -11.84 -6.32 1.13
CA ASP A 105 -11.77 -5.65 2.44
C ASP A 105 -11.91 -6.65 3.61
N THR A 106 -11.16 -7.74 3.55
CA THR A 106 -11.16 -8.87 4.50
C THR A 106 -9.74 -9.22 4.93
N GLY A 107 -9.57 -9.63 6.20
CA GLY A 107 -8.26 -9.99 6.75
C GLY A 107 -7.17 -8.95 6.45
N LEU A 108 -6.07 -9.38 5.82
CA LEU A 108 -4.95 -8.54 5.37
C LEU A 108 -5.35 -7.44 4.39
N GLY A 109 -6.39 -7.65 3.58
CA GLY A 109 -6.86 -6.67 2.60
C GLY A 109 -7.37 -5.38 3.23
N ARG A 110 -7.89 -5.43 4.48
CA ARG A 110 -8.25 -4.22 5.24
C ARG A 110 -7.03 -3.34 5.53
N ALA A 111 -5.93 -3.96 5.93
CA ALA A 111 -4.68 -3.26 6.21
C ALA A 111 -4.06 -2.69 4.93
N ILE A 112 -4.12 -3.43 3.82
CA ILE A 112 -3.66 -2.96 2.52
C ILE A 112 -4.49 -1.75 2.05
N ASN A 113 -5.83 -1.86 2.12
CA ASN A 113 -6.72 -0.78 1.72
C ASN A 113 -6.57 0.47 2.59
N ASP A 114 -6.33 0.34 3.90
CA ASP A 114 -6.02 1.49 4.77
C ASP A 114 -4.74 2.22 4.32
N ARG A 115 -3.67 1.48 4.04
CA ARG A 115 -2.40 2.04 3.55
C ARG A 115 -2.57 2.73 2.20
N LEU A 116 -3.28 2.10 1.27
CA LEU A 116 -3.60 2.66 -0.04
C LEU A 116 -4.43 3.94 0.05
N ARG A 117 -5.44 3.97 0.94
CA ARG A 117 -6.26 5.18 1.20
C ARG A 117 -5.43 6.33 1.75
N ARG A 118 -4.48 6.05 2.65
CA ARG A 118 -3.56 7.08 3.16
C ARG A 118 -2.61 7.59 2.09
N ALA A 119 -2.10 6.71 1.25
CA ALA A 119 -1.21 7.08 0.14
C ALA A 119 -1.96 7.85 -0.97
N ALA A 120 -3.27 7.65 -1.11
CA ALA A 120 -4.14 8.38 -2.04
C ALA A 120 -4.67 9.72 -1.51
N ALA A 121 -4.42 10.06 -0.24
CA ALA A 121 -4.91 11.32 0.33
C ALA A 121 -4.24 12.53 -0.35
N PRO A 122 -5.00 13.60 -0.66
CA PRO A 122 -4.47 14.78 -1.32
C PRO A 122 -3.38 15.44 -0.45
N ARG A 123 -2.25 15.75 -1.08
CA ARG A 123 -1.17 16.52 -0.44
C ARG A 123 -1.50 18.01 -0.54
N PRO A 124 -1.41 18.78 0.56
CA PRO A 124 -1.52 20.23 0.53
C PRO A 124 -0.32 20.89 -0.17
#